data_AF-A0A2M8BUD7-F1
#
_entry.id   AF-A0A2M8BUD7-F1
#
_cell.length_a   1.000
_cell.length_b   1.000
_cell.length_c   1.000
_cell.angle_alpha   90.00
_cell.angle_beta   90.00
_cell.angle_gamma   90.00
#
_symmetry.space_group_name_H-M   'P 1'
#
loop_
_entity.id
_entity.type
_entity.pdbx_description
1 polymer ?
#
loop_
_entity_poly.entity_id
_entity_poly.type
_entity_poly.pdbx_seq_one_letter_code
_entity_poly.pdbx_strand_id
1 'polypeptide(L)'
;MNKICIPQDAVPLWRQVLMSSVSLTWWEVNRRNGDVRVLLDLDLITVESGSSPTCVVDLRDTSLRLNKDQVKVLVGLSSCGMCRADFVAWAGLAGVEKPLDVLKSLMDLNVVEMTTKKGLVTFLLR
;
A
#
# COMPACT_ATOMS: atom_id res chain seq x y z
N MET A 1 1.38 -15.44 -2.89
CA MET A 1 1.38 -14.32 -3.85
C MET A 1 2.81 -14.02 -4.24
N ASN A 2 3.07 -13.68 -5.50
CA ASN A 2 4.38 -13.18 -5.89
C ASN A 2 4.54 -11.75 -5.33
N LYS A 3 5.73 -11.42 -4.85
CA LYS A 3 6.03 -10.10 -4.30
C LYS A 3 5.87 -9.04 -5.40
N ILE A 4 5.04 -8.03 -5.16
CA ILE A 4 4.85 -6.91 -6.06
C ILE A 4 6.06 -5.97 -5.93
N CYS A 5 6.51 -5.38 -7.04
CA CYS A 5 7.62 -4.42 -7.05
C CYS A 5 7.15 -3.06 -7.56
N ILE A 6 7.04 -2.07 -6.66
CA ILE A 6 6.58 -0.71 -6.98
C ILE A 6 7.75 0.29 -6.84
N PRO A 7 7.98 1.15 -7.85
CA PRO A 7 8.87 2.30 -7.75
C PRO A 7 8.48 3.26 -6.61
N GLN A 8 9.45 3.85 -5.91
CA GLN A 8 9.16 4.62 -4.67
C GLN A 8 8.21 5.80 -4.88
N ASP A 9 8.30 6.45 -6.03
CA ASP A 9 7.42 7.54 -6.48
C ASP A 9 5.96 7.11 -6.66
N ALA A 10 5.70 5.85 -7.00
CA ALA A 10 4.36 5.31 -7.22
C ALA A 10 3.73 4.66 -5.95
N VAL A 11 4.51 4.43 -4.89
CA VAL A 11 4.03 3.82 -3.64
C VAL A 11 2.89 4.62 -2.98
N PRO A 12 2.91 5.98 -2.92
CA PRO A 12 1.81 6.74 -2.33
C PRO A 12 0.46 6.46 -3.00
N LEU A 13 0.39 6.54 -4.33
CA LEU A 13 -0.83 6.24 -5.09
C LEU A 13 -1.21 4.77 -4.95
N TRP A 14 -0.24 3.86 -5.02
CA TRP A 14 -0.49 2.42 -4.83
C TRP A 14 -1.17 2.12 -3.49
N ARG A 15 -0.70 2.74 -2.40
CA ARG A 15 -1.33 2.62 -1.07
C ARG A 15 -2.76 3.15 -1.07
N GLN A 16 -3.01 4.30 -1.70
CA GLN A 16 -4.35 4.88 -1.78
C GLN A 16 -5.30 3.94 -2.51
N VAL A 17 -4.88 3.44 -3.68
CA VAL A 17 -5.68 2.50 -4.49
C VAL A 17 -5.90 1.17 -3.77
N LEU A 18 -4.94 0.68 -2.98
CA LEU A 18 -5.12 -0.50 -2.13
C LEU A 18 -6.18 -0.31 -1.03
N MET A 19 -6.42 0.93 -0.57
CA MET A 19 -7.45 1.25 0.44
C MET A 19 -8.82 1.49 -0.18
N SER A 20 -8.89 2.21 -1.30
CA SER A 20 -10.13 2.54 -1.99
C SER A 20 -9.86 3.02 -3.42
N SER A 21 -10.88 3.04 -4.28
CA SER A 21 -10.80 3.73 -5.56
C SER A 21 -10.39 5.20 -5.35
N VAL A 22 -9.58 5.75 -6.24
CA VAL A 22 -9.02 7.11 -6.14
C VAL A 22 -9.51 7.94 -7.31
N SER A 23 -10.14 9.08 -7.01
CA SER A 23 -10.53 10.05 -8.04
C SER A 23 -9.36 10.97 -8.36
N LEU A 24 -8.94 10.98 -9.62
CA LEU A 24 -7.86 11.82 -10.13
C LEU A 24 -8.35 12.64 -11.32
N THR A 25 -7.54 13.58 -11.76
CA THR A 25 -7.79 14.32 -13.00
C THR A 25 -7.16 13.63 -14.21
N TRP A 26 -7.75 13.82 -15.39
CA TRP A 26 -7.19 13.26 -16.63
C TRP A 26 -5.78 13.74 -16.95
N TRP A 27 -5.35 14.91 -16.46
CA TRP A 27 -3.99 15.40 -16.69
C TRP A 27 -2.95 14.59 -15.89
N GLU A 28 -3.29 14.11 -14.69
CA GLU A 28 -2.41 13.26 -13.87
C GLU A 28 -2.19 11.90 -14.55
N VAL A 29 -3.25 11.31 -15.10
CA VAL A 29 -3.19 10.04 -15.84
C VAL A 29 -2.32 10.15 -17.09
N ASN A 30 -2.39 11.28 -17.80
CA ASN A 30 -1.67 11.49 -19.05
C ASN A 30 -0.23 11.96 -18.87
N ARG A 31 0.24 12.13 -17.63
CA ARG A 31 1.62 12.53 -17.35
C ARG A 31 2.55 11.35 -17.64
N ARG A 32 3.46 11.51 -18.62
CA ARG A 32 4.35 10.42 -19.12
C ARG A 32 5.18 9.73 -18.03
N ASN A 33 5.63 10.47 -17.02
CA ASN A 33 6.37 9.96 -15.86
C ASN A 33 5.54 10.10 -14.57
N GLY A 34 4.23 9.90 -14.65
CA GLY A 34 3.34 9.88 -13.49
C GLY A 34 3.34 8.51 -12.81
N ASP A 35 3.14 8.53 -11.50
CA ASP A 35 2.80 7.37 -10.67
C ASP A 35 1.66 6.54 -11.25
N VAL A 36 0.61 7.17 -11.76
CA VAL A 36 -0.52 6.48 -12.43
C VAL A 36 -0.03 5.66 -13.63
N ARG A 37 0.85 6.22 -14.46
CA ARG A 37 1.34 5.56 -15.67
C ARG A 37 2.19 4.33 -15.32
N VAL A 38 3.06 4.46 -14.32
CA VAL A 38 3.86 3.36 -13.79
C VAL A 38 2.98 2.20 -13.32
N LEU A 39 1.93 2.48 -12.54
CA LEU A 39 1.03 1.45 -12.04
C LEU A 39 0.17 0.80 -13.14
N LEU A 40 -0.17 1.57 -14.19
CA LEU A 40 -0.84 1.03 -15.40
C LEU A 40 0.08 0.13 -16.21
N ASP A 41 1.35 0.53 -16.41
CA ASP A 41 2.33 -0.27 -17.16
C ASP A 41 2.70 -1.57 -16.41
N LEU A 42 2.56 -1.60 -15.08
CA LEU A 42 2.67 -2.80 -14.25
C LEU A 42 1.39 -3.65 -14.19
N ASP A 43 0.32 -3.23 -14.88
CA ASP A 43 -0.99 -3.88 -14.92
C ASP A 43 -1.67 -4.07 -13.54
N LEU A 44 -1.45 -3.12 -12.61
CA LEU A 44 -1.97 -3.21 -11.25
C LEU A 44 -3.29 -2.46 -11.04
N ILE A 45 -3.53 -1.44 -11.88
CA ILE A 45 -4.68 -0.55 -11.78
C ILE A 45 -5.40 -0.44 -13.11
N THR A 46 -6.63 0.04 -13.07
CA THR A 46 -7.45 0.40 -14.22
C THR A 46 -7.93 1.84 -14.06
N VAL A 47 -8.15 2.52 -15.18
CA VAL A 47 -8.75 3.86 -15.19
C VAL A 47 -10.13 3.77 -15.81
N GLU A 48 -11.13 4.19 -15.06
CA GLU A 48 -12.50 4.34 -15.52
C GLU A 48 -12.81 5.80 -15.83
N SER A 49 -13.58 6.00 -16.90
CA SER A 49 -13.96 7.34 -17.34
C SER A 49 -14.93 7.97 -16.34
N GLY A 50 -14.49 9.04 -15.67
CA GLY A 50 -15.33 9.87 -14.81
C GLY A 50 -15.99 11.02 -15.57
N SER A 51 -16.60 11.95 -14.84
CA SER A 51 -17.06 13.22 -15.39
C SER A 51 -15.87 14.14 -15.66
N SER A 52 -15.66 14.54 -16.91
CA SER A 52 -14.56 15.45 -17.26
C SER A 52 -14.57 16.69 -16.34
N PRO A 53 -13.43 17.08 -15.72
CA PRO A 53 -12.06 16.64 -16.02
C PRO A 53 -11.52 15.49 -15.15
N THR A 54 -12.37 14.75 -14.43
CA THR A 54 -11.96 13.67 -13.53
C THR A 54 -12.13 12.27 -14.12
N CYS A 55 -11.40 11.34 -13.52
CA CYS A 55 -11.42 9.91 -13.78
C CYS A 55 -11.27 9.16 -12.46
N VAL A 56 -11.63 7.88 -12.45
CA VAL A 56 -11.48 7.02 -11.28
C VAL A 56 -10.41 5.99 -11.58
N VAL A 57 -9.44 5.87 -10.68
CA VAL A 57 -8.42 4.84 -10.71
C VAL A 57 -8.76 3.79 -9.66
N ASP A 58 -8.79 2.52 -10.05
CA ASP A 58 -9.01 1.43 -9.11
C ASP A 58 -8.09 0.23 -9.37
N LEU A 59 -8.06 -0.74 -8.45
CA LEU A 59 -7.32 -1.98 -8.60
C LEU A 59 -7.84 -2.79 -9.78
N ARG A 60 -6.92 -3.31 -10.59
CA ARG A 60 -7.26 -4.29 -11.63
C ARG A 60 -7.72 -5.61 -11.00
N ASP A 61 -7.05 -6.04 -9.94
CA ASP A 61 -7.45 -7.17 -9.10
C ASP A 61 -7.95 -6.66 -7.74
N THR A 62 -9.26 -6.62 -7.58
CA THR A 62 -9.91 -6.12 -6.35
C THR A 62 -9.70 -7.03 -5.14
N SER A 63 -9.22 -8.28 -5.33
CA SER A 63 -8.85 -9.16 -4.22
C SER A 63 -7.61 -8.67 -3.45
N LEU A 64 -6.83 -7.77 -4.05
CA LEU A 64 -5.71 -7.09 -3.38
C LEU A 64 -6.16 -6.00 -2.40
N ARG A 65 -7.45 -5.65 -2.37
CA ARG A 65 -7.98 -4.61 -1.48
C ARG A 65 -7.67 -4.96 -0.03
N LEU A 66 -7.20 -3.97 0.71
CA LEU A 66 -6.83 -4.17 2.10
C LEU A 66 -8.05 -4.45 2.97
N ASN A 67 -7.92 -5.47 3.80
CA ASN A 67 -8.87 -5.76 4.86
C ASN A 67 -8.68 -4.83 6.05
N LYS A 68 -9.62 -4.90 7.01
CA LYS A 68 -9.63 -4.05 8.20
C LYS A 68 -8.33 -4.10 9.01
N ASP A 69 -7.74 -5.28 9.16
CA ASP A 69 -6.53 -5.46 9.96
C ASP A 69 -5.28 -4.96 9.24
N GLN A 70 -5.19 -5.15 7.92
CA GLN A 70 -4.16 -4.55 7.08
C GLN A 70 -4.22 -3.02 7.13
N VAL A 71 -5.42 -2.43 7.06
CA VAL A 71 -5.60 -0.97 7.18
C VAL A 71 -5.17 -0.48 8.56
N LYS A 72 -5.56 -1.16 9.66
CA LYS A 72 -5.10 -0.81 11.01
C LYS A 72 -3.57 -0.81 11.09
N VAL A 73 -2.90 -1.86 10.60
CA VAL A 73 -1.45 -1.97 10.62
C VAL A 73 -0.79 -0.82 9.84
N LEU A 74 -1.31 -0.49 8.64
CA LEU A 74 -0.79 0.65 7.88
C LEU A 74 -0.92 1.98 8.64
N VAL A 75 -2.08 2.24 9.26
CA VAL A 75 -2.28 3.44 10.09
C VAL A 75 -1.34 3.44 11.30
N GLY A 76 -1.16 2.29 11.96
CA GLY A 76 -0.24 2.15 13.10
C GLY A 76 1.20 2.48 12.73
N LEU A 77 1.69 1.94 11.60
CA LEU A 77 3.05 2.18 11.10
C LEU A 77 3.26 3.60 10.52
N SER A 78 2.18 4.34 10.24
CA SER A 78 2.28 5.72 9.73
C SER A 78 2.81 6.71 10.76
N SER A 79 2.64 6.42 12.06
CA SER A 79 3.06 7.30 13.15
C SER A 79 4.55 7.15 13.46
N CYS A 80 5.04 5.91 13.50
CA CYS A 80 6.44 5.59 13.72
C CYS A 80 6.74 4.16 13.25
N GLY A 81 7.97 3.95 12.77
CA GLY A 81 8.46 2.60 12.56
C GLY A 81 8.52 1.83 13.88
N MET A 82 8.10 0.57 13.86
CA MET A 82 8.07 -0.27 15.06
C MET A 82 9.09 -1.39 14.97
N CYS A 83 9.77 -1.69 16.08
CA CYS A 83 10.53 -2.92 16.16
C CYS A 83 9.58 -4.12 16.24
N ARG A 84 10.07 -5.33 15.97
CA ARG A 84 9.22 -6.54 16.00
C ARG A 84 8.51 -6.76 17.33
N ALA A 85 9.17 -6.53 18.46
CA ALA A 85 8.56 -6.73 19.77
C ALA A 85 7.42 -5.72 20.02
N ASP A 86 7.69 -4.43 19.75
CA ASP A 86 6.70 -3.36 19.90
C ASP A 86 5.50 -3.54 18.96
N PHE A 87 5.76 -3.96 17.71
CA PHE A 87 4.72 -4.23 16.74
C PHE A 87 3.76 -5.33 17.22
N VAL A 88 4.29 -6.46 17.70
CA VAL A 88 3.45 -7.57 18.17
C VAL A 88 2.64 -7.17 19.41
N ALA A 89 3.24 -6.42 20.34
CA ALA A 89 2.54 -5.92 21.52
C ALA A 89 1.42 -4.93 21.14
N TRP A 90 1.73 -3.93 20.31
CA TRP A 90 0.76 -2.96 19.82
C TRP A 90 -0.39 -3.63 19.05
N ALA A 91 -0.06 -4.58 18.17
CA ALA A 91 -1.06 -5.25 17.35
C ALA A 91 -2.03 -6.09 18.19
N GLY A 92 -1.54 -6.68 19.29
CA GLY A 92 -2.40 -7.33 20.29
C GLY A 92 -3.38 -6.35 20.94
N LEU A 93 -2.92 -5.16 21.32
CA LEU A 93 -3.78 -4.09 21.88
C LEU A 93 -4.80 -3.55 20.85
N ALA A 94 -4.39 -3.47 19.57
CA ALA A 94 -5.24 -3.02 18.47
C ALA A 94 -6.24 -4.10 17.96
N GLY A 95 -6.19 -5.31 18.54
CA GLY A 95 -7.03 -6.44 18.15
C GLY A 95 -6.82 -6.83 16.69
N VAL A 96 -5.55 -6.92 16.25
CA VAL A 96 -5.18 -7.43 14.93
C VAL A 96 -4.95 -8.94 15.04
N GLU A 97 -5.69 -9.71 14.25
CA GLU A 97 -5.51 -11.16 14.21
C GLU A 97 -4.26 -11.52 13.41
N LYS A 98 -3.45 -12.46 13.93
CA LYS A 98 -2.22 -12.95 13.28
C LYS A 98 -1.34 -11.83 12.70
N PRO A 99 -0.80 -10.93 13.55
CA PRO A 99 -0.19 -9.69 13.09
C PRO A 99 1.02 -9.88 12.17
N LEU A 100 1.78 -10.97 12.32
CA LEU A 100 2.92 -11.28 11.44
C LEU A 100 2.48 -11.72 10.04
N ASP A 101 1.32 -12.38 9.91
CA ASP A 101 0.78 -12.78 8.61
C ASP A 101 0.24 -11.54 7.87
N VAL A 102 -0.46 -10.67 8.59
CA VAL A 102 -0.91 -9.36 8.08
C VAL A 102 0.29 -8.54 7.59
N LEU A 103 1.35 -8.47 8.39
CA LEU A 103 2.56 -7.73 8.05
C LEU A 103 3.26 -8.32 6.82
N LYS A 104 3.40 -9.66 6.75
CA LYS A 104 3.96 -10.33 5.59
C LYS A 104 3.16 -10.02 4.33
N SER A 105 1.83 -10.06 4.41
CA SER A 105 0.97 -9.68 3.29
C SER A 105 1.20 -8.23 2.83
N LEU A 106 1.36 -7.28 3.76
CA LEU A 106 1.66 -5.89 3.42
C LEU A 106 3.07 -5.71 2.81
N MET A 107 4.04 -6.52 3.20
CA MET A 107 5.36 -6.57 2.55
C MET A 107 5.28 -7.16 1.14
N ASP A 108 4.45 -8.19 0.94
CA ASP A 108 4.22 -8.81 -0.38
C ASP A 108 3.52 -7.83 -1.34
N LEU A 109 2.64 -6.97 -0.81
CA LEU A 109 2.01 -5.84 -1.51
C LEU A 109 2.93 -4.63 -1.68
N ASN A 110 4.15 -4.67 -1.13
CA ASN A 110 5.16 -3.63 -1.25
C ASN A 110 4.79 -2.26 -0.68
N VAL A 111 4.01 -2.27 0.40
CA VAL A 111 3.62 -1.05 1.14
C VAL A 111 4.32 -0.92 2.49
N VAL A 112 4.91 -2.02 2.97
CA VAL A 112 5.73 -2.07 4.18
C VAL A 112 7.12 -2.60 3.82
N GLU A 113 8.16 -1.94 4.33
CA GLU A 113 9.54 -2.38 4.26
C GLU A 113 9.99 -2.96 5.60
N MET A 114 10.67 -4.10 5.56
CA MET A 114 11.38 -4.67 6.69
C MET A 114 12.86 -4.33 6.57
N THR A 115 13.38 -3.61 7.56
CA THR A 115 14.81 -3.28 7.64
C THR A 115 15.42 -3.93 8.88
N THR A 116 16.72 -4.23 8.82
CA THR A 116 17.47 -4.72 9.98
C THR A 116 18.65 -3.81 10.24
N LYS A 117 18.68 -3.15 11.40
CA LYS A 117 19.75 -2.24 11.79
C LYS A 117 20.28 -2.63 13.17
N LYS A 118 21.58 -2.90 13.27
CA LYS A 118 22.23 -3.34 14.53
C LYS A 118 21.54 -4.56 15.18
N GLY A 119 21.08 -5.50 14.35
CA GLY A 119 20.38 -6.72 14.82
C GLY A 119 18.90 -6.54 15.20
N LEU A 120 18.37 -5.31 15.14
CA LEU A 120 16.95 -5.04 15.38
C LEU A 120 16.19 -5.01 14.07
N VAL A 121 15.09 -5.78 14.01
CA VAL A 121 14.15 -5.78 12.89
C VAL A 121 13.12 -4.67 13.11
N THR A 122 13.01 -3.78 12.12
CA THR A 122 12.08 -2.65 12.13
C THR A 122 11.20 -2.69 10.90
N PHE A 123 9.92 -2.37 11.09
CA PHE A 123 8.92 -2.28 10.02
C PHE A 123 8.55 -0.82 9.80
N LEU A 124 8.55 -0.41 8.54
CA LEU A 124 8.34 0.98 8.12
C LEU A 124 7.39 1.01 6.93
N LEU A 125 6.58 2.07 6.81
CA LEU A 125 5.89 2.33 5.55
C LEU A 125 6.89 2.73 4.48
N ARG A 126 6.69 2.24 3.25
CA ARG A 126 7.37 2.76 2.07
C ARG A 126 6.79 4.10 1.63
#